data_AF-B7JWA3-F1
#
_entry.id   AF-B7JWA3-F1
#
_cell.length_a   1.000
_cell.length_b   1.000
_cell.length_c   1.000
_cell.angle_alpha   90.00
_cell.angle_beta   90.00
_cell.angle_gamma   90.00
#
_symmetry.space_group_name_H-M   'P 1'
#
loop_
_entity.id
_entity.type
_entity.pdbx_description
1 polymer ?
#
loop_
_entity_poly.entity_id
_entity_poly.type
_entity_poly.pdbx_seq_one_letter_code
_entity_poly.pdbx_strand_id
1 'polypeptide(L)'
;MAKGNLEQLKVSAKTQSEEVNGRSAAQKAEIERIGQADTYCPLSRDEELFTWLNDQRDLRLCGYIVATRGSGLPKACQYYRMAHVKRRGSLFEMPATVFYVEMLQKGKATDLYRAILGEFGHPLSNVGTLRHLRSRTWDNLKGYRVKILIIGKADYLKLEAFNELIDHDSMSPFFLDILQSSA
;
A
#
# COMPACT_ATOMS: atom_id res chain seq x y z
N MET A 1 -19.42 36.21 21.79
CA MET A 1 -20.05 34.94 21.36
C MET A 1 -18.99 33.86 21.11
N ALA A 2 -18.25 33.42 22.13
CA ALA A 2 -17.12 32.49 21.96
C ALA A 2 -17.02 31.39 23.04
N LYS A 3 -18.02 31.28 23.92
CA LYS A 3 -18.05 30.24 24.98
C LYS A 3 -18.84 28.98 24.59
N GLY A 4 -19.70 29.05 23.57
CA GLY A 4 -20.53 27.92 23.12
C GLY A 4 -19.77 26.84 22.32
N ASN A 5 -18.71 27.22 21.60
CA ASN A 5 -17.99 26.29 20.71
C ASN A 5 -17.00 25.36 21.44
N LEU A 6 -16.45 25.78 22.59
CA LEU A 6 -15.52 24.95 23.37
C LEU A 6 -16.23 23.82 24.13
N GLU A 7 -17.48 24.01 24.52
CA GLU A 7 -18.30 22.99 25.18
C GLU A 7 -18.71 21.89 24.17
N GLN A 8 -19.08 22.26 22.94
CA GLN A 8 -19.46 21.29 21.90
C GLN A 8 -18.29 20.42 21.41
N LEU A 9 -17.07 20.98 21.33
CA LEU A 9 -15.86 20.22 21.00
C LEU A 9 -15.46 19.26 22.13
N LYS A 10 -15.67 19.64 23.40
CA LYS A 10 -15.44 18.75 24.54
C LYS A 10 -16.46 17.62 24.62
N VAL A 11 -17.73 17.89 24.30
CA VAL A 11 -18.77 16.85 24.25
C VAL A 11 -18.48 15.85 23.13
N SER A 12 -18.12 16.30 21.92
CA SER A 12 -17.80 15.40 20.80
C SER A 12 -16.56 14.52 21.05
N ALA A 13 -15.51 15.08 21.67
CA ALA A 13 -14.32 14.31 22.07
C ALA A 13 -14.58 13.35 23.25
N LYS A 14 -15.52 13.70 24.14
CA LYS A 14 -15.97 12.83 25.25
C LYS A 14 -16.84 11.67 24.74
N THR A 15 -17.72 11.92 23.76
CA THR A 15 -18.55 10.87 23.13
C THR A 15 -17.70 9.83 22.37
N GLN A 16 -16.63 10.26 21.67
CA GLN A 16 -15.74 9.31 20.98
C GLN A 16 -14.82 8.52 21.93
N SER A 17 -14.49 9.07 23.11
CA SER A 17 -13.65 8.38 24.10
C SER A 17 -14.46 7.47 25.04
N GLU A 18 -15.75 7.76 25.26
CA GLU A 18 -16.66 6.91 26.05
C GLU A 18 -17.13 5.65 25.29
N GLU A 19 -17.29 5.69 23.96
CA GLU A 19 -17.66 4.51 23.16
C GLU A 19 -16.60 3.40 23.14
N VAL A 20 -15.34 3.72 23.44
CA VAL A 20 -14.27 2.73 23.55
C VAL A 20 -14.21 2.11 24.95
N ASN A 21 -14.74 2.80 25.98
CA ASN A 21 -14.62 2.39 27.37
C ASN A 21 -15.87 1.64 27.90
N GLY A 22 -17.01 1.74 27.22
CA GLY A 22 -18.28 1.07 27.58
C GLY A 22 -18.46 -0.37 27.07
N ARG A 23 -17.46 -0.98 26.44
CA ARG A 23 -17.59 -2.32 25.85
C ARG A 23 -17.48 -3.41 26.91
N SER A 24 -18.45 -4.31 26.97
CA SER A 24 -18.44 -5.47 27.87
C SER A 24 -17.24 -6.38 27.57
N ALA A 25 -16.80 -7.17 28.56
CA ALA A 25 -15.71 -8.13 28.36
C ALA A 25 -15.95 -9.07 27.17
N ALA A 26 -17.21 -9.46 26.95
CA ALA A 26 -17.62 -10.27 25.80
C ALA A 26 -17.43 -9.53 24.46
N GLN A 27 -17.75 -8.23 24.39
CA GLN A 27 -17.54 -7.43 23.18
C GLN A 27 -16.05 -7.23 22.88
N LYS A 28 -15.21 -7.05 23.91
CA LYS A 28 -13.76 -6.94 23.75
C LYS A 28 -13.15 -8.25 23.25
N ALA A 29 -13.55 -9.38 23.84
CA ALA A 29 -13.14 -10.71 23.41
C ALA A 29 -13.57 -11.02 21.97
N GLU A 30 -14.79 -10.60 21.58
CA GLU A 30 -15.29 -10.80 20.23
C GLU A 30 -14.55 -9.92 19.20
N ILE A 31 -14.27 -8.66 19.54
CA ILE A 31 -13.43 -7.77 18.71
C ILE A 31 -12.03 -8.37 18.53
N GLU A 32 -11.45 -8.90 19.60
CA GLU A 32 -10.14 -9.55 19.55
C GLU A 32 -10.18 -10.79 18.66
N ARG A 33 -11.20 -11.65 18.81
CA ARG A 33 -11.40 -12.84 17.97
C ARG A 33 -11.52 -12.47 16.48
N ILE A 34 -12.34 -11.47 16.16
CA ILE A 34 -12.50 -10.99 14.77
C ILE A 34 -11.20 -10.37 14.27
N GLY A 35 -10.50 -9.59 15.08
CA GLY A 35 -9.24 -8.95 14.73
C GLY A 35 -8.09 -9.93 14.50
N GLN A 36 -8.14 -11.11 15.11
CA GLN A 36 -7.17 -12.20 14.93
C GLN A 36 -7.54 -13.18 13.82
N ALA A 37 -8.77 -13.12 13.29
CA ALA A 37 -9.21 -14.05 12.26
C ALA A 37 -8.44 -13.81 10.95
N ASP A 38 -7.84 -14.87 10.39
CA ASP A 38 -7.32 -14.82 9.03
C ASP A 38 -8.50 -14.77 8.05
N THR A 39 -8.63 -13.65 7.35
CA THR A 39 -9.70 -13.42 6.37
C THR A 39 -9.29 -13.78 4.95
N TYR A 40 -8.05 -14.28 4.78
CA TYR A 40 -7.53 -14.71 3.51
C TYR A 40 -7.82 -16.20 3.29
N CYS A 41 -8.43 -16.51 2.16
CA CYS A 41 -8.63 -17.89 1.72
C CYS A 41 -7.56 -18.21 0.67
N PRO A 42 -6.52 -19.00 1.01
CA PRO A 42 -5.45 -19.32 0.07
C PRO A 42 -5.97 -20.19 -1.07
N LEU A 43 -5.60 -19.84 -2.29
CA LEU A 43 -5.89 -20.62 -3.49
C LEU A 43 -4.58 -21.14 -4.09
N SER A 44 -4.62 -22.29 -4.77
CA SER A 44 -3.43 -22.89 -5.39
C SER A 44 -2.72 -21.94 -6.36
N ARG A 45 -3.48 -21.16 -7.15
CA ARG A 45 -2.95 -20.12 -8.03
C ARG A 45 -2.12 -19.05 -7.29
N ASP A 46 -2.42 -18.81 -6.01
CA ASP A 46 -1.74 -17.78 -5.23
C ASP A 46 -0.35 -18.28 -4.83
N GLU A 47 -0.16 -19.59 -4.66
CA GLU A 47 1.16 -20.20 -4.43
C GLU A 47 2.07 -20.03 -5.66
N GLU A 48 1.53 -20.24 -6.86
CA GLU A 48 2.24 -19.99 -8.12
C GLU A 48 2.61 -18.52 -8.26
N LEU A 49 1.64 -17.62 -7.99
CA LEU A 49 1.88 -16.18 -7.97
C LEU A 49 2.99 -15.81 -6.98
N PHE A 50 2.95 -16.31 -5.74
CA PHE A 50 3.93 -15.97 -4.72
C PHE A 50 5.32 -16.52 -5.04
N THR A 51 5.39 -17.72 -5.61
CA THR A 51 6.64 -18.29 -6.13
C THR A 51 7.22 -17.37 -7.20
N TRP A 52 6.41 -17.00 -8.19
CA TRP A 52 6.85 -16.11 -9.26
C TRP A 52 7.28 -14.72 -8.74
N LEU A 53 6.56 -14.16 -7.76
CA LEU A 53 6.92 -12.89 -7.10
C LEU A 53 8.24 -12.99 -6.33
N ASN A 54 8.53 -14.13 -5.70
CA ASN A 54 9.81 -14.38 -5.05
C ASN A 54 10.93 -14.41 -6.09
N ASP A 55 10.73 -15.11 -7.21
CA ASP A 55 11.71 -15.18 -8.30
C ASP A 55 11.99 -13.79 -8.87
N GLN A 56 10.95 -12.99 -9.15
CA GLN A 56 11.12 -11.63 -9.67
C GLN A 56 11.90 -10.75 -8.68
N ARG A 57 11.59 -10.86 -7.38
CA ARG A 57 12.31 -10.12 -6.33
C ARG A 57 13.78 -10.51 -6.24
N ASP A 58 14.08 -11.80 -6.31
CA ASP A 58 15.42 -12.33 -6.08
C ASP A 58 16.32 -12.17 -7.32
N LEU A 59 15.75 -12.36 -8.51
CA LEU A 59 16.40 -12.11 -9.80
C LEU A 59 16.38 -10.64 -10.21
N ARG A 60 15.68 -9.78 -9.46
CA ARG A 60 15.60 -8.34 -9.73
C ARG A 60 15.02 -8.05 -11.11
N LEU A 61 13.96 -8.78 -11.45
CA LEU A 61 13.29 -8.67 -12.74
C LEU A 61 11.98 -7.90 -12.60
N CYS A 62 11.68 -7.12 -13.62
CA CYS A 62 10.38 -6.50 -13.78
C CYS A 62 9.44 -7.48 -14.49
N GLY A 63 8.17 -7.41 -14.16
CA GLY A 63 7.19 -8.35 -14.66
C GLY A 63 5.79 -7.80 -14.61
N TYR A 64 4.89 -8.59 -15.16
CA TYR A 64 3.55 -8.16 -15.41
C TYR A 64 2.53 -9.24 -15.11
N ILE A 65 1.49 -8.90 -14.34
CA ILE A 65 0.43 -9.83 -13.98
C ILE A 65 -0.90 -9.30 -14.51
N VAL A 66 -1.60 -10.16 -15.26
CA VAL A 66 -2.98 -9.93 -15.70
C VAL A 66 -3.89 -10.91 -15.03
N ALA A 67 -5.02 -10.43 -14.56
CA ALA A 67 -6.11 -11.28 -14.14
C ALA A 67 -7.46 -10.68 -14.51
N THR A 68 -8.47 -11.54 -14.56
CA THR A 68 -9.86 -11.12 -14.71
C THR A 68 -10.32 -10.31 -13.50
N ARG A 69 -11.24 -9.37 -13.74
CA ARG A 69 -11.88 -8.61 -12.66
C ARG A 69 -12.58 -9.56 -11.69
N GLY A 70 -12.41 -9.31 -10.38
CA GLY A 70 -12.96 -10.18 -9.34
C GLY A 70 -12.16 -11.45 -9.08
N SER A 71 -11.02 -11.66 -9.77
CA SER A 71 -10.11 -12.75 -9.47
C SER A 71 -9.68 -12.74 -8.00
N GLY A 72 -9.51 -11.58 -7.37
CA GLY A 72 -8.96 -11.46 -6.02
C GLY A 72 -7.45 -11.22 -6.00
N LEU A 73 -6.83 -11.01 -7.17
CA LEU A 73 -5.40 -10.69 -7.30
C LEU A 73 -4.94 -9.52 -6.39
N PRO A 74 -5.65 -8.39 -6.27
CA PRO A 74 -5.25 -7.33 -5.34
C PRO A 74 -5.18 -7.82 -3.89
N LYS A 75 -6.11 -8.69 -3.49
CA LYS A 75 -6.16 -9.28 -2.14
C LYS A 75 -4.97 -10.22 -1.91
N ALA A 76 -4.62 -11.03 -2.92
CA ALA A 76 -3.44 -11.90 -2.89
C ALA A 76 -2.13 -11.10 -2.78
N CYS A 77 -1.98 -10.02 -3.55
CA CYS A 77 -0.79 -9.17 -3.48
C CYS A 77 -0.67 -8.42 -2.14
N GLN A 78 -1.80 -7.97 -1.59
CA GLN A 78 -1.85 -7.39 -0.25
C GLN A 78 -1.45 -8.42 0.82
N TYR A 79 -1.93 -9.66 0.71
CA TYR A 79 -1.53 -10.76 1.58
C TYR A 79 -0.03 -11.06 1.47
N TYR A 80 0.49 -11.18 0.25
CA TYR A 80 1.92 -11.35 -0.01
C TYR A 80 2.75 -10.23 0.63
N ARG A 81 2.33 -8.97 0.49
CA ARG A 81 2.97 -7.83 1.16
C ARG A 81 2.96 -8.02 2.68
N MET A 82 1.81 -8.35 3.27
CA MET A 82 1.67 -8.53 4.71
C MET A 82 2.57 -9.65 5.26
N ALA A 83 2.75 -10.73 4.51
CA ALA A 83 3.68 -11.81 4.87
C ALA A 83 5.16 -11.36 4.89
N HIS A 84 5.51 -10.31 4.14
CA HIS A 84 6.88 -9.79 4.02
C HIS A 84 7.14 -8.52 4.85
N VAL A 85 6.17 -8.13 5.69
CA VAL A 85 6.27 -6.96 6.54
C VAL A 85 6.31 -7.44 7.99
N LYS A 86 7.38 -7.08 8.70
CA LYS A 86 7.42 -7.21 10.16
C LYS A 86 6.61 -6.06 10.76
N ARG A 87 5.63 -6.37 11.60
CA ARG A 87 4.84 -5.36 12.33
C ARG A 87 5.22 -5.40 13.80
N ARG A 88 5.54 -4.24 14.39
CA ARG A 88 5.60 -4.05 15.84
C ARG A 88 4.69 -2.90 16.22
N GLY A 89 3.51 -3.22 16.77
CA GLY A 89 2.46 -2.24 17.02
C GLY A 89 1.84 -1.72 15.71
N SER A 90 1.68 -0.40 15.58
CA SER A 90 1.11 0.27 14.40
C SER A 90 2.15 0.68 13.34
N LEU A 91 3.44 0.50 13.60
CA LEU A 91 4.52 0.87 12.69
C LEU A 91 5.02 -0.32 11.88
N PHE A 92 5.31 -0.07 10.61
CA PHE A 92 6.05 -1.01 9.76
C PHE A 92 7.51 -1.04 10.21
N GLU A 93 8.01 -2.21 10.63
CA GLU A 93 9.44 -2.37 10.89
C GLU A 93 10.18 -2.35 9.54
N MET A 94 11.26 -1.57 9.50
CA MET A 94 12.24 -1.68 8.43
C MET A 94 12.98 -3.02 8.59
N PRO A 95 13.23 -3.77 7.50
CA PRO A 95 12.95 -3.43 6.10
C PRO A 95 11.55 -3.85 5.61
N ALA A 96 10.90 -2.97 4.86
CA ALA A 96 9.66 -3.28 4.15
C ALA A 96 10.02 -3.84 2.76
N THR A 97 10.31 -5.14 2.69
CA THR A 97 10.90 -5.75 1.48
C THR A 97 9.96 -5.70 0.26
N VAL A 98 8.65 -5.77 0.51
CA VAL A 98 7.59 -5.69 -0.50
C VAL A 98 6.78 -4.43 -0.24
N PHE A 99 6.64 -3.59 -1.26
CA PHE A 99 5.78 -2.41 -1.21
C PHE A 99 4.62 -2.57 -2.18
N TYR A 100 3.42 -2.16 -1.80
CA TYR A 100 2.23 -2.20 -2.65
C TYR A 100 1.61 -0.82 -2.69
N VAL A 101 1.32 -0.35 -3.90
CA VAL A 101 0.56 0.88 -4.14
C VAL A 101 -0.59 0.55 -5.08
N GLU A 102 -1.77 1.10 -4.82
CA GLU A 102 -2.91 0.95 -5.73
C GLU A 102 -3.23 2.27 -6.40
N MET A 103 -3.33 2.27 -7.72
CA MET A 103 -3.78 3.45 -8.46
C MET A 103 -5.29 3.61 -8.32
N LEU A 104 -5.71 4.70 -7.68
CA LEU A 104 -7.13 4.99 -7.46
C LEU A 104 -7.79 5.70 -8.64
N GLN A 105 -7.01 6.40 -9.46
CA GLN A 105 -7.49 7.19 -10.59
C GLN A 105 -6.50 7.17 -11.75
N LYS A 106 -7.02 7.39 -12.97
CA LYS A 106 -6.17 7.56 -14.16
C LYS A 106 -5.25 8.75 -13.97
N GLY A 107 -3.94 8.51 -14.08
CA GLY A 107 -2.93 9.48 -13.65
C GLY A 107 -1.74 9.61 -14.59
N LYS A 108 -1.04 10.73 -14.47
CA LYS A 108 0.29 10.95 -15.06
C LYS A 108 1.37 10.50 -14.07
N ALA A 109 2.63 10.61 -14.46
CA ALA A 109 3.78 10.27 -13.61
C ALA A 109 3.75 10.94 -12.23
N THR A 110 3.26 12.18 -12.14
CA THR A 110 3.10 12.89 -10.86
C THR A 110 2.15 12.17 -9.91
N ASP A 111 1.06 11.61 -10.43
CA ASP A 111 0.04 10.95 -9.62
C ASP A 111 0.55 9.60 -9.10
N LEU A 112 1.38 8.92 -9.89
CA LEU A 112 2.08 7.71 -9.48
C LEU A 112 3.02 7.96 -8.30
N TYR A 113 3.92 8.95 -8.41
CA TYR A 113 4.83 9.26 -7.31
C TYR A 113 4.09 9.78 -6.07
N ARG A 114 2.99 10.52 -6.25
CA ARG A 114 2.11 10.92 -5.15
C ARG A 114 1.48 9.73 -4.46
N ALA A 115 1.00 8.75 -5.22
CA ALA A 115 0.42 7.52 -4.67
C ALA A 115 1.47 6.75 -3.85
N ILE A 116 2.67 6.55 -4.41
CA ILE A 116 3.76 5.86 -3.70
C ILE A 116 4.14 6.60 -2.41
N LEU A 117 4.37 7.91 -2.47
CA LEU A 117 4.70 8.72 -1.30
C LEU A 117 3.56 8.79 -0.28
N GLY A 118 2.31 8.75 -0.75
CA GLY A 118 1.11 8.68 0.07
C GLY A 118 1.05 7.39 0.87
N GLU A 119 1.35 6.25 0.24
CA GLU A 119 1.44 4.95 0.91
C GLU A 119 2.58 4.90 1.95
N PHE A 120 3.67 5.64 1.72
CA PHE A 120 4.72 5.82 2.74
C PHE A 120 4.29 6.70 3.92
N GLY A 121 3.15 7.40 3.84
CA GLY A 121 2.75 8.42 4.82
C GLY A 121 3.64 9.67 4.78
N HIS A 122 4.30 9.95 3.65
CA HIS A 122 5.24 11.06 3.55
C HIS A 122 4.51 12.42 3.62
N PRO A 123 4.91 13.35 4.51
CA PRO A 123 4.15 14.59 4.77
C PRO A 123 4.07 15.53 3.56
N LEU A 124 5.03 15.40 2.65
CA LEU A 124 5.10 16.21 1.42
C LEU A 124 4.67 15.44 0.17
N SER A 125 3.90 14.36 0.31
CA SER A 125 3.49 13.47 -0.80
C SER A 125 2.87 14.22 -1.97
N ASN A 126 2.11 15.30 -1.72
CA ASN A 126 1.38 16.04 -2.75
C ASN A 126 2.09 17.30 -3.29
N VAL A 127 3.24 17.67 -2.71
CA VAL A 127 3.89 18.97 -2.93
C VAL A 127 5.15 18.80 -3.77
N GLY A 128 5.39 19.72 -4.72
CA GLY A 128 6.65 19.82 -5.47
C GLY A 128 6.54 19.40 -6.94
N THR A 129 7.62 19.63 -7.68
CA THR A 129 7.74 19.25 -9.09
C THR A 129 7.93 17.74 -9.25
N LEU A 130 7.70 17.22 -10.46
CA LEU A 130 7.92 15.81 -10.79
C LEU A 130 9.33 15.32 -10.38
N ARG A 131 10.37 16.15 -10.63
CA ARG A 131 11.75 15.86 -10.24
C ARG A 131 11.89 15.64 -8.73
N HIS A 132 11.27 16.48 -7.92
CA HIS A 132 11.33 16.37 -6.46
C HIS A 132 10.51 15.19 -5.93
N LEU A 133 9.36 14.91 -6.54
CA LEU A 133 8.53 13.74 -6.20
C LEU A 133 9.29 12.44 -6.51
N ARG A 134 9.94 12.37 -7.68
CA ARG A 134 10.77 11.25 -8.10
C ARG A 134 11.92 11.00 -7.13
N SER A 135 12.73 12.02 -6.84
CA SER A 135 13.87 11.89 -5.91
C SER A 135 13.42 11.35 -4.56
N ARG A 136 12.39 11.97 -3.95
CA ARG A 136 11.88 11.53 -2.65
C ARG A 136 11.33 10.12 -2.67
N THR A 137 10.64 9.73 -3.74
CA THR A 137 10.12 8.37 -3.88
C THR A 137 11.27 7.37 -3.84
N TRP A 138 12.34 7.63 -4.59
CA TRP A 138 13.51 6.77 -4.61
C TRP A 138 14.28 6.73 -3.30
N ASP A 139 14.44 7.88 -2.64
CA ASP A 139 15.09 7.95 -1.34
C ASP A 139 14.31 7.14 -0.29
N ASN A 140 12.97 7.19 -0.31
CA ASN A 140 12.14 6.37 0.56
C ASN A 140 12.25 4.88 0.21
N LEU A 141 12.08 4.49 -1.05
CA LEU A 141 12.19 3.08 -1.47
C LEU A 141 13.55 2.47 -1.07
N LYS A 142 14.65 3.22 -1.23
CA LYS A 142 15.99 2.83 -0.78
C LYS A 142 16.09 2.77 0.75
N GLY A 143 15.60 3.80 1.44
CA GLY A 143 15.58 3.86 2.89
C GLY A 143 14.91 2.64 3.51
N TYR A 144 13.69 2.32 3.05
CA TYR A 144 12.91 1.16 3.50
C TYR A 144 13.42 -0.19 2.99
N ARG A 145 14.48 -0.21 2.16
CA ARG A 145 15.06 -1.40 1.52
C ARG A 145 14.02 -2.23 0.76
N VAL A 146 13.12 -1.54 0.07
CA VAL A 146 12.14 -2.16 -0.81
C VAL A 146 12.91 -2.91 -1.90
N LYS A 147 12.59 -4.19 -2.11
CA LYS A 147 13.16 -5.01 -3.18
C LYS A 147 12.21 -5.15 -4.37
N ILE A 148 10.91 -5.11 -4.10
CA ILE A 148 9.87 -5.22 -5.10
C ILE A 148 8.76 -4.21 -4.81
N LEU A 149 8.40 -3.43 -5.82
CA LEU A 149 7.28 -2.50 -5.80
C LEU A 149 6.17 -3.05 -6.67
N ILE A 150 5.03 -3.35 -6.06
CA ILE A 150 3.83 -3.86 -6.72
C ILE A 150 2.86 -2.71 -6.94
N ILE A 151 2.49 -2.47 -8.21
CA ILE A 151 1.51 -1.45 -8.58
C ILE A 151 0.19 -2.13 -8.95
N GLY A 152 -0.81 -2.02 -8.08
CA GLY A 152 -2.18 -2.44 -8.34
C GLY A 152 -2.93 -1.45 -9.23
N LYS A 153 -3.83 -1.96 -10.07
CA LYS A 153 -4.60 -1.18 -11.06
C LYS A 153 -3.71 -0.34 -11.96
N ALA A 154 -2.62 -0.92 -12.45
CA ALA A 154 -1.69 -0.24 -13.35
C ALA A 154 -2.36 0.20 -14.67
N ASP A 155 -3.60 -0.21 -14.96
CA ASP A 155 -4.40 0.18 -16.14
C ASP A 155 -4.78 1.66 -16.09
N TYR A 156 -4.63 2.26 -14.92
CA TYR A 156 -4.82 3.67 -14.72
C TYR A 156 -3.56 4.49 -15.02
N LEU A 157 -2.39 3.85 -15.18
CA LEU A 157 -1.17 4.54 -15.57
C LEU A 157 -1.17 4.83 -17.07
N LYS A 158 -0.85 6.08 -17.41
CA LYS A 158 -0.52 6.45 -18.79
C LYS A 158 0.89 5.96 -19.14
N LEU A 159 1.15 5.78 -20.44
CA LEU A 159 2.47 5.39 -20.95
C LEU A 159 3.61 6.27 -20.41
N GLU A 160 3.39 7.58 -20.30
CA GLU A 160 4.35 8.52 -19.70
C GLU A 160 4.72 8.14 -18.26
N ALA A 161 3.75 7.65 -17.47
CA ALA A 161 3.98 7.22 -16.09
C ALA A 161 4.71 5.87 -16.03
N PHE A 162 4.43 4.95 -16.96
CA PHE A 162 5.18 3.70 -17.07
C PHE A 162 6.65 3.93 -17.44
N ASN A 163 6.92 4.82 -18.39
CA ASN A 163 8.29 5.13 -18.81
C ASN A 163 9.14 5.66 -17.64
N GLU A 164 8.52 6.40 -16.73
CA GLU A 164 9.17 6.91 -15.52
C GLU A 164 9.59 5.82 -14.53
N LEU A 165 9.00 4.62 -14.61
CA LEU A 165 9.42 3.44 -13.84
C LEU A 165 10.57 2.69 -14.52
N ILE A 166 10.60 2.68 -15.85
CA ILE A 166 11.60 1.95 -16.64
C ILE A 166 12.92 2.74 -16.77
N ASP A 167 12.86 4.05 -16.93
CA ASP A 167 14.01 4.91 -17.29
C ASP A 167 15.06 5.10 -16.16
N HIS A 168 14.77 4.68 -14.93
CA HIS A 168 15.67 4.84 -13.76
C HIS A 168 16.52 3.61 -13.44
N ASP A 169 16.84 2.81 -14.46
CA ASP A 169 17.51 1.50 -14.39
C ASP A 169 18.99 1.51 -13.97
N SER A 170 19.51 2.64 -13.45
CA SER A 170 20.93 2.72 -13.05
C SER A 170 21.20 2.39 -11.58
N MET A 171 20.20 2.40 -10.68
CA MET A 171 20.33 1.95 -9.26
C MET A 171 18.98 2.09 -8.51
N SER A 172 17.93 1.36 -8.93
CA SER A 172 16.60 1.47 -8.29
C SER A 172 15.92 0.11 -8.05
N PRO A 173 15.08 -0.02 -7.00
CA PRO A 173 14.37 -1.26 -6.70
C PRO A 173 13.31 -1.58 -7.75
N PHE A 174 13.31 -2.84 -8.16
CA PHE A 174 12.70 -3.38 -9.36
C PHE A 174 11.16 -3.31 -9.30
N PHE A 175 10.56 -2.87 -10.41
CA PHE A 175 9.12 -2.64 -10.52
C PHE A 175 8.38 -3.88 -11.01
N LEU A 176 7.29 -4.20 -10.34
CA LEU A 176 6.32 -5.16 -10.81
C LEU A 176 4.97 -4.48 -11.04
N ASP A 177 4.51 -4.52 -12.29
CA ASP A 177 3.23 -3.93 -12.68
C ASP A 177 2.12 -4.99 -12.65
N ILE A 178 1.00 -4.65 -12.00
CA ILE A 178 -0.23 -5.44 -12.05
C ILE A 178 -1.29 -4.65 -12.79
N LEU A 179 -1.54 -5.03 -14.04
CA LEU A 179 -2.70 -4.52 -14.79
C LEU A 179 -3.88 -5.46 -14.55
N GLN A 180 -4.99 -4.89 -14.10
CA GLN A 180 -6.26 -5.61 -14.15
C GLN A 180 -6.90 -5.30 -15.50
N SER A 181 -7.06 -6.31 -16.35
CA SER A 181 -7.77 -6.15 -17.61
C SER A 181 -9.27 -5.96 -17.31
N SER A 182 -9.82 -4.84 -17.76
CA SER A 182 -11.25 -4.65 -17.91
C SER A 182 -11.64 -5.27 -19.26
N ALA A 183 -12.43 -6.34 -19.22
CA ALA A 183 -13.27 -6.72 -20.36
C ALA A 183 -14.37 -5.68 -20.55
#